data_AF-A0A956TT76-F1
#
_entry.id   AF-A0A956TT76-F1
#
_cell.length_a   1.000
_cell.length_b   1.000
_cell.length_c   1.000
_cell.angle_alpha   90.00
_cell.angle_beta   90.00
_cell.angle_gamma   90.00
#
_symmetry.space_group_name_H-M   'P 1'
#
loop_
_entity.id
_entity.type
_entity.pdbx_description
1 polymer ?
#
loop_
_entity_poly.entity_id
_entity_poly.type
_entity_poly.pdbx_seq_one_letter_code
_entity_poly.pdbx_strand_id
1 'polypeptide(L)'
;MAGALPGGLEKPQLDMSAPDRKASPLEGHLRADSLDSELSSGRSYGLVLRREGKTDLPARVVKVELGSLAAQRGVLDGDRILKATLTDTELVLTVERAGRVYQAKIERETPQFRPMVVQSGLIHPFPASVIEHWGPKGVLQGKTPNCWFQAALMAVAAIPQGQSMISDMIVRNPDTTYGVTFRGDSSKRISVSSSELMGRRLLNPAPWANVIEVAEHQEFPDNDEADSPARGSPKIKTGLSILTGHQSQFLRPESISTGELEKIISGCVERHVPIIIATKSPQETGGLPQVIVPNHAYAILSFDPGSQSVTLRNPLGDKVEKNMARRKARYLAQYPGSQPGPFMFFSLPDVGEEREGVRNLGDGLVRITVPALQRYARYIAWSSL
;
A
#
# COMPACT_ATOMS: atom_id res chain seq x y z
N MET A 1 -37.29 -55.55 24.65
CA MET A 1 -36.01 -55.66 23.92
C MET A 1 -35.52 -54.25 23.70
N ALA A 2 -34.74 -53.65 24.61
CA ALA A 2 -33.32 -53.90 24.88
C ALA A 2 -32.43 -53.59 23.66
N GLY A 3 -31.62 -52.52 23.77
CA GLY A 3 -30.64 -52.12 22.76
C GLY A 3 -30.08 -50.73 23.00
N ALA A 4 -29.44 -50.51 24.15
CA ALA A 4 -28.60 -49.34 24.43
C ALA A 4 -27.18 -49.58 23.88
N LEU A 5 -26.54 -48.54 23.34
CA LEU A 5 -25.09 -48.46 23.20
C LEU A 5 -24.57 -47.06 23.61
N PRO A 6 -23.37 -46.98 24.22
CA PRO A 6 -22.85 -45.77 24.89
C PRO A 6 -21.75 -45.07 24.07
N GLY A 7 -21.46 -43.81 24.40
CA GLY A 7 -20.29 -43.12 23.81
C GLY A 7 -20.21 -41.65 24.20
N GLY A 8 -19.98 -41.36 25.48
CA GLY A 8 -19.61 -40.03 25.95
C GLY A 8 -18.17 -39.70 25.54
N LEU A 9 -17.99 -38.61 24.81
CA LEU A 9 -16.69 -37.96 24.62
C LEU A 9 -16.56 -36.85 25.67
N GLU A 10 -15.74 -37.11 26.68
CA GLU A 10 -15.29 -36.10 27.63
C GLU A 10 -14.51 -35.01 26.90
N LYS A 11 -14.89 -33.76 27.12
CA LYS A 11 -14.09 -32.59 26.72
C LYS A 11 -12.90 -32.48 27.69
N PRO A 12 -11.66 -32.29 27.20
CA PRO A 12 -10.56 -31.97 28.10
C PRO A 12 -10.78 -30.57 28.69
N GLN A 13 -10.89 -30.53 30.02
CA GLN A 13 -10.80 -29.32 30.82
C GLN A 13 -9.36 -28.80 30.72
N LEU A 14 -9.16 -27.68 30.02
CA LEU A 14 -7.89 -26.96 30.06
C LEU A 14 -7.83 -26.16 31.36
N ASP A 15 -6.98 -26.63 32.28
CA ASP A 15 -6.54 -25.88 33.44
C ASP A 15 -5.71 -24.67 32.99
N MET A 16 -6.27 -23.47 33.14
CA MET A 16 -5.56 -22.21 32.94
C MET A 16 -5.05 -21.69 34.28
N SER A 17 -3.97 -22.30 34.77
CA SER A 17 -3.19 -21.70 35.85
C SER A 17 -1.69 -21.93 35.62
N ALA A 18 -1.05 -20.98 34.92
CA ALA A 18 0.39 -20.85 34.89
C ALA A 18 0.79 -19.38 35.15
N PRO A 19 1.78 -19.13 36.02
CA PRO A 19 2.09 -17.80 36.54
C PRO A 19 2.91 -16.95 35.56
N ASP A 20 2.78 -15.64 35.73
CA ASP A 20 3.53 -14.56 35.09
C ASP A 20 5.03 -14.91 34.91
N ARG A 21 5.41 -15.20 33.66
CA ARG A 21 6.81 -15.15 33.22
C ARG A 21 7.06 -13.81 32.56
N LYS A 22 7.66 -12.89 33.32
CA LYS A 22 8.32 -11.70 32.75
C LYS A 22 9.34 -12.18 31.70
N ALA A 23 9.12 -11.80 30.44
CA ALA A 23 10.06 -12.04 29.37
C ALA A 23 11.34 -11.21 29.62
N SER A 24 12.46 -11.89 29.80
CA SER A 24 13.79 -11.26 29.74
C SER A 24 14.07 -10.81 28.30
N PRO A 25 14.79 -9.70 28.08
CA PRO A 25 15.17 -9.28 26.74
C PRO A 25 16.07 -10.33 26.10
N LEU A 26 15.75 -10.73 24.86
CA LEU A 26 16.62 -11.54 24.01
C LEU A 26 17.78 -10.65 23.52
N GLU A 27 18.92 -10.71 24.22
CA GLU A 27 20.19 -10.22 23.68
C GLU A 27 20.69 -11.19 22.59
N GLY A 28 20.40 -10.87 21.33
CA GLY A 28 20.94 -11.59 20.18
C GLY A 28 22.17 -10.89 19.60
N HIS A 29 23.31 -11.58 19.54
CA HIS A 29 24.44 -11.16 18.72
C HIS A 29 24.18 -11.54 17.25
N LEU A 30 24.01 -10.55 16.36
CA LEU A 30 23.87 -10.78 14.93
C LEU A 30 25.23 -11.08 14.29
N ARG A 31 25.30 -12.15 13.47
CA ARG A 31 26.44 -12.41 12.57
C ARG A 31 26.34 -11.51 11.34
N ALA A 32 27.45 -11.14 10.71
CA ALA A 32 27.51 -10.23 9.55
C ALA A 32 26.47 -10.60 8.46
N ASP A 33 26.34 -11.89 8.17
CA ASP A 33 25.45 -12.44 7.13
C ASP A 33 23.95 -12.24 7.42
N SER A 34 23.58 -12.01 8.69
CA SER A 34 22.19 -11.72 9.09
C SER A 34 21.83 -10.24 8.95
N LEU A 35 22.83 -9.34 8.92
CA LEU A 35 22.66 -7.91 8.77
C LEU A 35 22.15 -7.55 7.35
N ASP A 36 22.66 -8.22 6.32
CA ASP A 36 22.29 -8.00 4.92
C ASP A 36 20.80 -8.28 4.62
N SER A 37 20.19 -9.20 5.37
CA SER A 37 18.78 -9.54 5.25
C SER A 37 17.82 -8.48 5.82
N GLU A 38 18.25 -7.78 6.88
CA GLU A 38 17.50 -6.67 7.48
C GLU A 38 17.70 -5.36 6.67
N LEU A 39 18.92 -5.15 6.16
CA LEU A 39 19.31 -3.98 5.36
C LEU A 39 18.59 -3.89 3.99
N SER A 40 18.08 -5.01 3.47
CA SER A 40 17.36 -5.10 2.18
C SER A 40 15.83 -4.97 2.31
N SER A 41 15.33 -4.58 3.50
CA SER A 41 13.90 -4.56 3.81
C SER A 41 13.10 -3.37 3.25
N GLY A 42 13.75 -2.32 2.73
CA GLY A 42 13.11 -1.19 2.03
C GLY A 42 12.33 -0.23 2.94
N ARG A 43 12.85 -0.01 4.15
CA ARG A 43 12.27 0.83 5.22
C ARG A 43 13.07 2.14 5.38
N SER A 44 12.46 3.18 5.95
CA SER A 44 13.11 4.48 6.23
C SER A 44 13.46 4.60 7.73
N TYR A 45 14.55 5.27 8.07
CA TYR A 45 15.11 5.31 9.43
C TYR A 45 15.64 6.71 9.80
N GLY A 46 15.85 6.98 11.09
CA GLY A 46 16.55 8.19 11.56
C GLY A 46 17.98 7.83 12.00
N LEU A 47 19.00 8.55 11.52
CA LEU A 47 20.39 8.36 11.96
C LEU A 47 20.77 9.43 12.99
N VAL A 48 21.25 9.00 14.15
CA VAL A 48 21.84 9.87 15.17
C VAL A 48 23.28 9.44 15.42
N LEU A 49 24.23 10.35 15.15
CA LEU A 49 25.64 10.15 15.44
C LEU A 49 25.99 10.82 16.76
N ARG A 50 26.57 10.07 17.71
CA ARG A 50 27.12 10.62 18.96
C ARG A 50 28.58 10.20 19.08
N ARG A 51 29.43 11.16 19.45
CA ARG A 51 30.82 10.90 19.82
C ARG A 51 30.87 10.50 21.29
N GLU A 52 31.56 9.42 21.63
CA GLU A 52 31.89 9.14 23.02
C GLU A 52 32.96 10.14 23.51
N GLY A 53 32.61 10.90 24.55
CA GLY A 53 33.43 11.96 25.15
C GLY A 53 32.69 13.31 25.23
N LYS A 54 32.79 13.99 26.39
CA LYS A 54 32.12 15.28 26.68
C LYS A 54 32.38 16.32 25.58
N THR A 55 31.39 16.59 24.73
CA THR A 55 31.28 17.86 23.99
C THR A 55 29.82 18.16 23.64
N ASP A 56 29.43 19.41 23.89
CA ASP A 56 28.16 20.04 23.51
C ASP A 56 28.14 20.38 22.01
N LEU A 57 27.90 19.40 21.15
CA LEU A 57 27.50 19.66 19.77
C LEU A 57 26.02 19.36 19.59
N PRO A 58 25.23 20.24 18.93
CA PRO A 58 23.81 20.01 18.73
C PRO A 58 23.61 18.75 17.88
N ALA A 59 22.97 17.75 18.48
CA ALA A 59 22.56 16.55 17.78
C ALA A 59 21.61 16.94 16.65
N ARG A 60 22.08 16.78 15.40
CA ARG A 60 21.26 17.05 14.22
C ARG A 60 20.64 15.74 13.76
N VAL A 61 19.35 15.56 14.03
CA VAL A 61 18.58 14.41 13.52
C VAL A 61 18.35 14.63 12.03
N VAL A 62 18.83 13.72 11.20
CA VAL A 62 18.60 13.72 9.75
C VAL A 62 17.75 12.49 9.42
N LYS A 63 16.72 12.68 8.60
CA LYS A 63 15.88 11.59 8.08
C LYS A 63 16.65 10.84 7.00
N VAL A 64 16.78 9.52 7.10
CA VAL A 64 17.66 8.74 6.23
C VAL A 64 17.00 7.45 5.75
N GLU A 65 16.91 7.24 4.44
CA GLU A 65 16.50 5.93 3.91
C GLU A 65 17.62 4.90 4.12
N LEU A 66 17.31 3.69 4.59
CA LEU A 66 18.32 2.63 4.67
C LEU A 66 18.66 2.18 3.25
N GLY A 67 19.95 2.28 2.89
CA GLY A 67 20.45 2.16 1.51
C GLY A 67 20.63 3.49 0.78
N SER A 68 20.22 4.63 1.34
CA SER A 68 20.49 5.95 0.76
C SER A 68 21.95 6.37 0.95
N LEU A 69 22.41 7.31 0.13
CA LEU A 69 23.75 7.91 0.21
C LEU A 69 24.06 8.48 1.61
N ALA A 70 23.03 8.89 2.37
CA ALA A 70 23.19 9.40 3.72
C ALA A 70 23.33 8.28 4.78
N ALA A 71 22.75 7.09 4.57
CA ALA A 71 23.00 5.91 5.40
C ALA A 71 24.41 5.33 5.12
N GLN A 72 24.81 5.33 3.85
CA GLN A 72 26.19 5.05 3.40
C GLN A 72 27.23 6.09 3.85
N ARG A 73 26.80 7.25 4.39
CA ARG A 73 27.69 8.25 5.01
C ARG A 73 27.84 8.08 6.52
N GLY A 74 26.96 7.29 7.17
CA GLY A 74 27.05 6.96 8.59
C GLY A 74 28.15 5.92 8.87
N VAL A 75 28.24 4.91 7.98
CA VAL A 75 29.32 3.91 7.92
C VAL A 75 30.09 4.20 6.62
N LEU A 76 31.35 4.65 6.73
CA LEU A 76 32.18 5.01 5.59
C LEU A 76 32.95 3.79 5.09
N ASP A 77 33.36 3.86 3.82
CA ASP A 77 34.24 2.86 3.24
C ASP A 77 35.58 2.81 4.02
N GLY A 78 35.96 1.62 4.48
CA GLY A 78 37.08 1.41 5.41
C GLY A 78 36.71 1.36 6.90
N ASP A 79 35.45 1.54 7.28
CA ASP A 79 34.98 1.29 8.65
C ASP A 79 34.96 -0.21 8.97
N ARG A 80 35.43 -0.57 10.16
CA ARG A 80 35.29 -1.92 10.72
C ARG A 80 34.14 -1.96 11.70
N ILE A 81 33.08 -2.72 11.39
CA ILE A 81 31.97 -2.93 12.32
C ILE A 81 32.45 -3.83 13.47
N LEU A 82 32.43 -3.31 14.69
CA LEU A 82 32.85 -4.03 15.90
C LEU A 82 31.67 -4.74 16.57
N LYS A 83 30.50 -4.12 16.59
CA LYS A 83 29.28 -4.68 17.19
C LYS A 83 28.05 -4.15 16.46
N ALA A 84 27.05 -5.00 16.25
CA ALA A 84 25.72 -4.61 15.81
C ALA A 84 24.70 -5.18 16.79
N THR A 85 23.82 -4.32 17.29
CA THR A 85 22.71 -4.71 18.17
C THR A 85 21.42 -4.22 17.56
N LEU A 86 20.55 -5.15 17.19
CA LEU A 86 19.23 -4.86 16.67
C LEU A 86 18.19 -5.13 17.77
N THR A 87 17.30 -4.17 17.97
CA THR A 87 16.08 -4.30 18.75
C THR A 87 14.87 -4.11 17.82
N ASP A 88 13.66 -4.28 18.32
CA ASP A 88 12.44 -4.10 17.52
C ASP A 88 12.30 -2.70 16.90
N THR A 89 12.93 -1.71 17.54
CA THR A 89 12.80 -0.28 17.24
C THR A 89 14.10 0.40 16.85
N GLU A 90 15.27 -0.23 17.04
CA GLU A 90 16.56 0.43 16.89
C GLU A 90 17.65 -0.53 16.41
N LEU A 91 18.51 -0.08 15.51
CA LEU A 91 19.78 -0.69 15.18
C LEU A 91 20.92 0.18 15.72
N VAL A 92 21.74 -0.38 16.60
CA VAL A 92 22.93 0.27 17.15
C VAL A 92 24.17 -0.40 16.55
N LEU A 93 25.01 0.39 15.88
CA LEU A 93 26.28 -0.05 15.32
C LEU A 93 27.43 0.58 16.11
N THR A 94 28.37 -0.24 16.55
CA THR A 94 29.69 0.20 17.02
C THR A 94 30.67 0.00 15.87
N VAL A 95 31.27 1.08 15.38
CA VAL A 95 32.19 1.06 14.23
C VAL A 95 33.54 1.64 14.61
N GLU A 96 34.62 1.04 14.12
CA GLU A 96 35.97 1.55 14.21
C GLU A 96 36.37 2.20 12.88
N ARG A 97 36.81 3.46 12.94
CA ARG A 97 37.29 4.23 11.79
C ARG A 97 38.63 4.87 12.14
N ALA A 98 39.67 4.50 11.40
CA ALA A 98 41.04 5.00 11.60
C ALA A 98 41.51 4.91 13.08
N GLY A 99 41.27 3.76 13.72
CA GLY A 99 41.65 3.50 15.11
C GLY A 99 40.79 4.18 16.17
N ARG A 100 39.65 4.77 15.79
CA ARG A 100 38.68 5.40 16.71
C ARG A 100 37.35 4.68 16.66
N VAL A 101 36.72 4.48 17.82
CA VAL A 101 35.41 3.83 17.94
C VAL A 101 34.29 4.86 17.97
N TYR A 102 33.21 4.60 17.23
CA TYR A 102 32.00 5.40 17.13
C TYR A 102 30.78 4.53 17.38
N GLN A 103 29.69 5.14 17.87
CA GLN A 103 28.39 4.51 17.94
C GLN A 103 27.41 5.24 17.00
N ALA A 104 26.85 4.50 16.05
CA ALA A 104 25.77 4.97 15.18
C ALA A 104 24.46 4.34 15.65
N LYS A 105 23.48 5.18 15.97
CA LYS A 105 22.13 4.74 16.32
C LYS A 105 21.21 5.02 15.15
N ILE A 106 20.53 3.98 14.69
CA ILE A 106 19.55 4.03 13.62
C ILE A 106 18.20 3.66 14.24
N GLU A 107 17.35 4.66 14.47
CA GLU A 107 16.01 4.43 15.01
C GLU A 107 15.08 4.08 13.86
N ARG A 108 14.33 2.99 14.02
CA ARG A 108 13.21 2.64 13.16
C ARG A 108 12.12 3.66 13.49
N GLU A 109 11.90 4.62 12.59
CA GLU A 109 10.60 5.28 12.55
C GLU A 109 9.60 4.18 12.17
N THR A 110 9.00 3.54 13.18
CA THR A 110 7.63 3.08 12.98
C THR A 110 6.90 4.33 12.48
N PRO A 111 6.18 4.28 11.34
CA PRO A 111 5.16 5.27 11.08
C PRO A 111 4.12 5.07 12.17
N GLN A 112 4.46 5.50 13.39
CA GLN A 112 3.48 5.87 14.38
C GLN A 112 2.67 6.89 13.64
N PHE A 113 1.39 6.58 13.47
CA PHE A 113 0.38 7.57 13.21
C PHE A 113 0.67 8.70 14.21
N ARG A 114 1.39 9.74 13.77
CA ARG A 114 1.49 10.96 14.53
C ARG A 114 0.11 11.53 14.33
N PRO A 115 -0.77 11.54 15.35
CA PRO A 115 -2.01 12.25 15.21
C PRO A 115 -1.60 13.65 14.77
N MET A 116 -1.97 14.01 13.53
CA MET A 116 -1.81 15.38 13.10
C MET A 116 -2.46 16.20 14.21
N VAL A 117 -1.76 17.23 14.68
CA VAL A 117 -2.38 18.24 15.53
C VAL A 117 -3.39 18.95 14.63
N VAL A 118 -4.55 18.34 14.45
CA VAL A 118 -5.68 18.94 13.76
C VAL A 118 -6.06 20.12 14.64
N GLN A 119 -6.10 21.32 14.04
CA GLN A 119 -6.52 22.52 14.74
C GLN A 119 -7.86 22.23 15.44
N SER A 120 -7.89 22.39 16.76
CA SER A 120 -9.09 22.19 17.56
C SER A 120 -10.19 23.12 17.05
N GLY A 121 -11.34 22.58 16.67
CA GLY A 121 -12.50 23.34 16.20
C GLY A 121 -12.93 23.06 14.75
N LEU A 122 -12.11 22.38 13.95
CA LEU A 122 -12.53 21.96 12.61
C LEU A 122 -13.41 20.70 12.68
N ILE A 123 -14.64 20.82 12.17
CA ILE A 123 -15.57 19.69 12.00
C ILE A 123 -14.99 18.70 11.00
N HIS A 124 -14.37 19.18 9.91
CA HIS A 124 -13.69 18.38 8.90
C HIS A 124 -12.16 18.43 9.13
N PRO A 125 -11.56 17.37 9.70
CA PRO A 125 -10.15 17.38 10.11
C PRO A 125 -9.15 17.33 8.94
N PHE A 126 -9.62 16.98 7.74
CA PHE A 126 -8.81 16.83 6.54
C PHE A 126 -9.39 17.68 5.40
N PRO A 127 -9.07 18.98 5.32
CA PRO A 127 -9.57 19.82 4.24
C PRO A 127 -9.10 19.31 2.87
N ALA A 128 -9.80 19.68 1.80
CA ALA A 128 -9.50 19.25 0.44
C ALA A 128 -8.02 19.45 0.04
N SER A 129 -7.38 20.55 0.48
CA SER A 129 -5.95 20.81 0.23
C SER A 129 -5.00 19.80 0.89
N VAL A 130 -5.40 19.21 2.03
CA VAL A 130 -4.66 18.11 2.66
C VAL A 130 -4.87 16.82 1.86
N ILE A 131 -6.08 16.59 1.34
CA ILE A 131 -6.33 15.46 0.44
C ILE A 131 -5.50 15.61 -0.83
N GLU A 132 -5.47 16.80 -1.45
CA GLU A 132 -4.68 17.15 -2.63
C GLU A 132 -3.19 16.91 -2.42
N HIS A 133 -2.62 17.41 -1.32
CA HIS A 133 -1.20 17.28 -1.00
C HIS A 133 -0.71 15.82 -1.06
N TRP A 134 -1.52 14.91 -0.52
CA TRP A 134 -1.26 13.49 -0.57
C TRP A 134 -1.68 12.88 -1.90
N GLY A 135 -2.85 13.26 -2.42
CA GLY A 135 -3.44 12.77 -3.65
C GLY A 135 -3.49 11.23 -3.71
N PRO A 136 -3.37 10.65 -4.93
CA PRO A 136 -3.39 9.21 -5.12
C PRO A 136 -2.25 8.45 -4.44
N LYS A 137 -1.09 9.09 -4.22
CA LYS A 137 0.05 8.46 -3.52
C LYS A 137 -0.18 8.32 -2.01
N GLY A 138 -1.17 9.02 -1.47
CA GLY A 138 -1.59 8.91 -0.07
C GLY A 138 -2.29 7.60 0.27
N VAL A 139 -2.70 6.84 -0.73
CA VAL A 139 -3.46 5.60 -0.59
C VAL A 139 -2.54 4.42 -0.91
N LEU A 140 -2.53 3.38 -0.08
CA LEU A 140 -1.81 2.14 -0.33
C LEU A 140 -2.57 0.96 0.27
N GLN A 141 -2.75 -0.07 -0.54
CA GLN A 141 -3.35 -1.32 -0.12
C GLN A 141 -2.47 -2.06 0.90
N GLY A 142 -3.16 -2.51 1.95
CA GLY A 142 -2.70 -3.42 2.99
C GLY A 142 -2.49 -4.86 2.52
N LYS A 143 -2.65 -5.79 3.46
CA LYS A 143 -2.79 -7.23 3.17
C LYS A 143 -4.23 -7.63 2.82
N THR A 144 -5.19 -6.74 3.07
CA THR A 144 -6.59 -6.95 2.72
C THR A 144 -6.78 -6.95 1.20
N PRO A 145 -7.58 -7.86 0.62
CA PRO A 145 -7.88 -7.88 -0.81
C PRO A 145 -8.93 -6.82 -1.24
N ASN A 146 -8.78 -5.56 -0.80
CA ASN A 146 -9.67 -4.44 -1.11
C ASN A 146 -9.12 -3.53 -2.24
N CYS A 147 -8.40 -4.10 -3.22
CA CYS A 147 -7.78 -3.33 -4.31
C CYS A 147 -8.78 -2.49 -5.11
N TRP A 148 -10.01 -3.00 -5.30
CA TRP A 148 -11.10 -2.30 -5.99
C TRP A 148 -11.45 -0.97 -5.30
N PHE A 149 -11.52 -0.97 -3.97
CA PHE A 149 -11.82 0.21 -3.19
C PHE A 149 -10.65 1.18 -3.17
N GLN A 150 -9.43 0.67 -2.93
CA GLN A 150 -8.24 1.51 -2.89
C GLN A 150 -7.94 2.18 -4.23
N ALA A 151 -8.15 1.49 -5.35
CA ALA A 151 -8.06 2.08 -6.68
C ALA A 151 -9.14 3.16 -6.89
N ALA A 152 -10.37 2.93 -6.44
CA ALA A 152 -11.43 3.94 -6.52
C ALA A 152 -11.09 5.18 -5.69
N LEU A 153 -10.60 4.98 -4.45
CA LEU A 153 -10.20 6.07 -3.56
C LEU A 153 -9.04 6.88 -4.15
N MET A 154 -8.06 6.21 -4.77
CA MET A 154 -6.99 6.87 -5.53
C MET A 154 -7.55 7.72 -6.66
N ALA A 155 -8.48 7.19 -7.47
CA ALA A 155 -9.05 7.93 -8.59
C ALA A 155 -9.85 9.16 -8.13
N VAL A 156 -10.61 9.04 -7.04
CA VAL A 156 -11.34 10.17 -6.44
C VAL A 156 -10.38 11.19 -5.83
N ALA A 157 -9.31 10.76 -5.16
CA ALA A 157 -8.29 11.66 -4.61
C ALA A 157 -7.44 12.37 -5.68
N ALA A 158 -7.43 11.86 -6.91
CA ALA A 158 -6.67 12.42 -8.03
C ALA A 158 -7.24 13.74 -8.58
N ILE A 159 -8.50 14.05 -8.26
CA ILE A 159 -9.26 15.12 -8.93
C ILE A 159 -9.80 16.14 -7.91
N PRO A 160 -9.89 17.43 -8.28
CA PRO A 160 -10.27 18.49 -7.33
C PRO A 160 -11.61 18.26 -6.64
N GLN A 161 -12.66 17.92 -7.41
CA GLN A 161 -13.99 17.69 -6.86
C GLN A 161 -13.99 16.49 -5.89
N GLY A 162 -13.27 15.41 -6.25
CA GLY A 162 -13.14 14.23 -5.41
C GLY A 162 -12.38 14.49 -4.10
N GLN A 163 -11.41 15.40 -4.08
CA GLN A 163 -10.73 15.84 -2.86
C GLN A 163 -11.69 16.52 -1.88
N SER A 164 -12.59 17.37 -2.38
CA SER A 164 -13.69 17.93 -1.58
C SER A 164 -14.62 16.84 -1.08
N MET A 165 -15.02 15.89 -1.93
CA MET A 165 -15.88 14.77 -1.51
C MET A 165 -15.25 13.98 -0.35
N ILE A 166 -13.97 13.64 -0.45
CA ILE A 166 -13.23 12.90 0.60
C ILE A 166 -13.17 13.71 1.90
N SER A 167 -12.88 15.01 1.81
CA SER A 167 -12.88 15.93 2.96
C SER A 167 -14.24 15.92 3.68
N ASP A 168 -15.32 16.00 2.91
CA ASP A 168 -16.69 16.07 3.44
C ASP A 168 -17.15 14.75 4.07
N MET A 169 -16.64 13.61 3.60
CA MET A 169 -16.94 12.29 4.17
C MET A 169 -16.46 12.16 5.62
N ILE A 170 -15.41 12.88 6.02
CA ILE A 170 -14.74 12.68 7.31
C ILE A 170 -15.06 13.83 8.25
N VAL A 171 -15.64 13.50 9.40
CA VAL A 171 -15.94 14.45 10.48
C VAL A 171 -15.24 14.01 11.75
N ARG A 172 -14.68 14.95 12.51
CA ARG A 172 -14.14 14.67 13.84
C ARG A 172 -15.24 14.75 14.89
N ASN A 173 -15.37 13.73 15.72
CA ASN A 173 -16.33 13.68 16.82
C ASN A 173 -15.77 14.36 18.09
N PRO A 174 -16.65 14.81 19.02
CA PRO A 174 -16.22 15.41 20.29
C PRO A 174 -15.35 14.47 21.15
N ASP A 175 -15.58 13.17 21.07
CA ASP A 175 -14.84 12.12 21.79
C ASP A 175 -13.49 11.76 21.14
N THR A 176 -13.02 12.58 20.19
CA THR A 176 -11.78 12.41 19.41
C THR A 176 -11.77 11.27 18.39
N THR A 177 -12.86 10.53 18.24
CA THR A 177 -13.05 9.57 17.14
C THR A 177 -13.34 10.30 15.82
N TYR A 178 -13.34 9.57 14.71
CA TYR A 178 -13.78 10.07 13.42
C TYR A 178 -15.12 9.45 13.05
N GLY A 179 -16.02 10.21 12.45
CA GLY A 179 -17.18 9.71 11.76
C GLY A 179 -16.96 9.78 10.26
N VAL A 180 -17.24 8.68 9.55
CA VAL A 180 -17.19 8.60 8.09
C VAL A 180 -18.59 8.34 7.55
N THR A 181 -19.04 9.16 6.61
CA THR A 181 -20.28 8.95 5.87
C THR A 181 -19.95 8.81 4.39
N PHE A 182 -20.09 7.60 3.85
CA PHE A 182 -19.90 7.37 2.43
C PHE A 182 -21.03 8.01 1.62
N ARG A 183 -20.72 8.63 0.49
CA ARG A 183 -21.73 9.34 -0.31
C ARG A 183 -22.78 8.40 -0.91
N GLY A 184 -22.38 7.19 -1.29
CA GLY A 184 -23.30 6.15 -1.78
C GLY A 184 -24.14 5.48 -0.70
N ASP A 185 -23.87 5.76 0.57
CA ASP A 185 -24.72 5.37 1.69
C ASP A 185 -24.74 6.50 2.74
N SER A 186 -25.35 7.62 2.36
CA SER A 186 -25.44 8.80 3.22
C SER A 186 -26.31 8.58 4.47
N SER A 187 -27.03 7.45 4.52
CA SER A 187 -27.90 7.10 5.65
C SER A 187 -27.12 6.55 6.84
N LYS A 188 -25.90 6.07 6.60
CA LYS A 188 -25.05 5.40 7.59
C LYS A 188 -23.82 6.25 7.90
N ARG A 189 -23.57 6.46 9.19
CA ARG A 189 -22.33 7.07 9.69
C ARG A 189 -21.53 6.03 10.46
N ILE A 190 -20.31 5.80 10.02
CA ILE A 190 -19.40 4.80 10.57
C ILE A 190 -18.45 5.50 11.54
N SER A 191 -18.34 4.97 12.76
CA SER A 191 -17.42 5.52 13.76
C SER A 191 -16.07 4.80 13.71
N VAL A 192 -14.99 5.56 13.67
CA VAL A 192 -13.61 5.09 13.58
C VAL A 192 -12.82 5.58 14.79
N SER A 193 -12.46 4.64 15.66
CA SER A 193 -11.71 4.91 16.88
C SER A 193 -10.19 4.92 16.66
N SER A 194 -9.47 5.60 17.54
CA SER A 194 -8.00 5.58 17.57
C SER A 194 -7.43 4.16 17.75
N SER A 195 -8.10 3.31 18.54
CA SER A 195 -7.70 1.91 18.71
C SER A 195 -7.77 1.12 17.42
N GLU A 196 -8.76 1.37 16.55
CA GLU A 196 -8.86 0.68 15.27
C GLU A 196 -7.81 1.16 14.27
N LEU A 197 -7.51 2.46 14.26
CA LEU A 197 -6.42 3.03 13.47
C LEU A 197 -5.06 2.44 13.85
N MET A 198 -4.83 2.18 15.14
CA MET A 198 -3.58 1.59 15.63
C MET A 198 -3.54 0.06 15.48
N GLY A 199 -4.68 -0.62 15.66
CA GLY A 199 -4.77 -2.07 15.68
C GLY A 199 -4.69 -2.71 14.29
N ARG A 200 -4.98 -1.94 13.23
CA ARG A 200 -4.93 -2.43 11.85
C ARG A 200 -3.55 -2.19 11.24
N ARG A 201 -3.07 -3.17 10.47
CA ARG A 201 -1.83 -3.07 9.67
C ARG A 201 -2.07 -2.21 8.42
N LEU A 202 -2.54 -0.99 8.63
CA LEU A 202 -2.79 -0.02 7.58
C LEU A 202 -1.46 0.43 6.97
N LEU A 203 -1.46 0.67 5.66
CA LEU A 203 -0.24 1.00 4.92
C LEU A 203 -0.33 2.36 4.22
N ASN A 204 -1.45 3.08 4.36
CA ASN A 204 -1.60 4.38 3.72
C ASN A 204 -0.66 5.41 4.36
N PRO A 205 0.15 6.12 3.55
CA PRO A 205 0.94 7.25 4.03
C PRO A 205 0.07 8.40 4.53
N ALA A 206 -1.11 8.59 3.93
CA ALA A 206 -2.01 9.67 4.30
C ALA A 206 -2.91 9.29 5.48
N PRO A 207 -2.97 10.12 6.55
CA PRO A 207 -3.85 9.85 7.70
C PRO A 207 -5.34 9.75 7.33
N TRP A 208 -5.82 10.56 6.40
CA TRP A 208 -7.22 10.53 5.95
C TRP A 208 -7.58 9.20 5.28
N ALA A 209 -6.65 8.62 4.52
CA ALA A 209 -6.86 7.36 3.83
C ALA A 209 -6.95 6.19 4.82
N ASN A 210 -6.19 6.25 5.93
CA ASN A 210 -6.32 5.29 7.02
C ASN A 210 -7.71 5.34 7.67
N VAL A 211 -8.26 6.53 7.91
CA VAL A 211 -9.63 6.67 8.45
C VAL A 211 -10.66 6.07 7.51
N ILE A 212 -10.56 6.36 6.21
CA ILE A 212 -11.47 5.80 5.21
C ILE A 212 -11.32 4.28 5.07
N GLU A 213 -10.11 3.73 5.07
CA GLU A 213 -9.90 2.28 4.98
C GLU A 213 -10.46 1.54 6.20
N VAL A 214 -10.36 2.11 7.40
CA VAL A 214 -11.03 1.51 8.57
C VAL A 214 -12.55 1.52 8.42
N ALA A 215 -13.11 2.64 7.94
CA ALA A 215 -14.55 2.73 7.70
C ALA A 215 -15.02 1.75 6.61
N GLU A 216 -14.24 1.59 5.53
CA GLU A 216 -14.49 0.60 4.47
C GLU A 216 -14.55 -0.81 5.02
N HIS A 217 -13.61 -1.17 5.89
CA HIS A 217 -13.59 -2.46 6.54
C HIS A 217 -14.77 -2.73 7.46
N GLN A 218 -15.39 -1.69 8.03
CA GLN A 218 -16.61 -1.84 8.81
C GLN A 218 -17.86 -1.89 7.92
N GLU A 219 -17.82 -1.23 6.76
CA GLU A 219 -18.89 -1.27 5.77
C GLU A 219 -18.92 -2.60 5.00
N PHE A 220 -17.75 -3.17 4.71
CA PHE A 220 -17.58 -4.39 3.92
C PHE A 220 -16.67 -5.39 4.65
N PRO A 221 -17.10 -5.95 5.79
CA PRO A 221 -16.25 -6.79 6.64
C PRO A 221 -15.66 -8.01 5.91
N ASP A 222 -16.46 -8.64 5.04
CA ASP A 222 -16.05 -9.82 4.28
C ASP A 222 -15.48 -9.48 2.90
N ASN A 223 -15.43 -8.19 2.51
CA ASN A 223 -15.06 -7.70 1.18
C ASN A 223 -15.93 -8.23 0.02
N ASP A 224 -16.63 -9.35 0.18
CA ASP A 224 -17.49 -10.02 -0.80
C ASP A 224 -18.89 -9.41 -0.87
N GLU A 225 -19.36 -8.76 0.19
CA GLU A 225 -20.60 -7.98 0.16
C GLU A 225 -20.57 -6.86 -0.89
N ALA A 226 -19.37 -6.37 -1.22
CA ALA A 226 -19.16 -5.39 -2.29
C ALA A 226 -19.45 -5.96 -3.70
N ASP A 227 -19.56 -7.28 -3.87
CA ASP A 227 -19.95 -7.96 -5.12
C ASP A 227 -21.42 -8.37 -5.15
N SER A 228 -22.20 -8.07 -4.10
CA SER A 228 -23.60 -8.48 -4.00
C SER A 228 -24.46 -7.93 -5.17
N PRO A 229 -25.50 -8.67 -5.62
CA PRO A 229 -26.41 -8.20 -6.67
C PRO A 229 -27.03 -6.83 -6.35
N ALA A 230 -27.28 -6.55 -5.06
CA ALA A 230 -27.85 -5.29 -4.59
C ALA A 230 -26.93 -4.08 -4.82
N ARG A 231 -25.60 -4.28 -4.83
CA ARG A 231 -24.60 -3.21 -5.05
C ARG A 231 -24.05 -3.19 -6.47
N GLY A 232 -24.38 -4.20 -7.26
CA GLY A 232 -24.10 -4.30 -8.69
C GLY A 232 -22.68 -4.77 -8.96
N SER A 233 -22.53 -6.06 -9.24
CA SER A 233 -21.26 -6.62 -9.71
C SER A 233 -20.79 -5.95 -11.01
N PRO A 234 -19.47 -5.84 -11.27
CA PRO A 234 -18.33 -6.22 -10.39
C PRO A 234 -17.96 -5.18 -9.31
N LYS A 235 -17.23 -5.58 -8.24
CA LYS A 235 -16.79 -4.72 -7.10
C LYS A 235 -16.21 -3.36 -7.48
N ILE A 236 -15.55 -3.24 -8.64
CA ILE A 236 -15.02 -1.94 -9.09
C ILE A 236 -16.10 -0.87 -9.27
N LYS A 237 -17.34 -1.27 -9.62
CA LYS A 237 -18.49 -0.34 -9.66
C LYS A 237 -18.86 0.10 -8.27
N THR A 238 -18.89 -0.82 -7.32
CA THR A 238 -19.19 -0.53 -5.91
C THR A 238 -18.20 0.48 -5.34
N GLY A 239 -16.90 0.31 -5.61
CA GLY A 239 -15.85 1.23 -5.13
C GLY A 239 -16.05 2.67 -5.56
N LEU A 240 -16.32 2.91 -6.84
CA LEU A 240 -16.61 4.26 -7.31
C LEU A 240 -17.99 4.76 -6.82
N SER A 241 -19.01 3.91 -6.82
CA SER A 241 -20.36 4.33 -6.45
C SER A 241 -20.48 4.70 -4.96
N ILE A 242 -19.82 3.95 -4.07
CA ILE A 242 -19.85 4.22 -2.63
C ILE A 242 -19.14 5.53 -2.28
N LEU A 243 -18.04 5.84 -2.98
CA LEU A 243 -17.28 7.07 -2.78
C LEU A 243 -17.94 8.29 -3.44
N THR A 244 -18.52 8.14 -4.62
CA THR A 244 -19.07 9.29 -5.36
C THR A 244 -20.53 9.58 -5.01
N GLY A 245 -21.29 8.57 -4.58
CA GLY A 245 -22.74 8.67 -4.43
C GLY A 245 -23.50 8.54 -5.75
N HIS A 246 -22.80 8.31 -6.87
CA HIS A 246 -23.37 8.17 -8.19
C HIS A 246 -23.23 6.74 -8.70
N GLN A 247 -24.18 6.30 -9.53
CA GLN A 247 -24.09 4.99 -10.15
C GLN A 247 -22.90 4.96 -11.13
N SER A 248 -21.98 4.02 -10.91
CA SER A 248 -20.85 3.84 -11.81
C SER A 248 -21.26 3.19 -13.13
N GLN A 249 -20.76 3.75 -14.21
CA GLN A 249 -20.77 3.13 -15.53
C GLN A 249 -19.63 2.13 -15.64
N PHE A 250 -19.78 1.12 -16.50
CA PHE A 250 -18.71 0.17 -16.76
C PHE A 250 -18.78 -0.38 -18.18
N LEU A 251 -17.64 -0.84 -18.68
CA LEU A 251 -17.54 -1.54 -19.96
C LEU A 251 -16.51 -2.66 -19.90
N ARG A 252 -16.60 -3.58 -20.86
CA ARG A 252 -15.54 -4.55 -21.18
C ARG A 252 -14.72 -3.97 -22.34
N PRO A 253 -13.42 -3.73 -22.19
CA PRO A 253 -12.63 -3.09 -23.26
C PRO A 253 -12.67 -3.84 -24.59
N GLU A 254 -12.81 -5.17 -24.56
CA GLU A 254 -12.92 -6.02 -25.75
C GLU A 254 -14.21 -5.85 -26.54
N SER A 255 -15.25 -5.24 -25.96
CA SER A 255 -16.54 -5.08 -26.62
C SER A 255 -16.67 -3.80 -27.44
N ILE A 256 -15.61 -2.99 -27.52
CA ILE A 256 -15.59 -1.72 -28.26
C ILE A 256 -14.31 -1.59 -29.07
N SER A 257 -14.27 -0.68 -30.04
CA SER A 257 -13.04 -0.39 -30.78
C SER A 257 -12.02 0.34 -29.92
N THR A 258 -10.74 0.25 -30.28
CA THR A 258 -9.66 1.00 -29.60
C THR A 258 -9.91 2.51 -29.63
N GLY A 259 -10.41 3.04 -30.75
CA GLY A 259 -10.72 4.47 -30.89
C GLY A 259 -11.91 4.92 -30.00
N GLU A 260 -12.91 4.06 -29.79
CA GLU A 260 -13.99 4.36 -28.83
C GLU A 260 -13.47 4.32 -27.39
N LEU A 261 -12.59 3.36 -27.08
CA LEU A 261 -11.96 3.26 -25.77
C LEU A 261 -11.12 4.51 -25.45
N GLU A 262 -10.34 4.98 -26.42
CA GLU A 262 -9.59 6.24 -26.30
C GLU A 262 -10.49 7.43 -26.01
N LYS A 263 -11.61 7.57 -26.75
CA LYS A 263 -12.59 8.66 -26.54
C LYS A 263 -13.22 8.61 -25.15
N ILE A 264 -13.53 7.42 -24.64
CA ILE A 264 -14.09 7.27 -23.29
C ILE A 264 -13.08 7.69 -22.23
N ILE A 265 -11.85 7.18 -22.31
CA ILE A 265 -10.80 7.48 -21.32
C ILE A 265 -10.41 8.95 -21.37
N SER A 266 -10.12 9.50 -22.55
CA SER A 266 -9.80 10.92 -22.73
C SER A 266 -10.91 11.81 -22.18
N GLY A 267 -12.16 11.55 -22.55
CA GLY A 267 -13.31 12.30 -22.06
C GLY A 267 -13.48 12.22 -20.53
N CYS A 268 -13.16 11.09 -19.90
CA CYS A 268 -13.17 11.00 -18.44
C CYS A 268 -12.05 11.85 -17.82
N VAL A 269 -10.83 11.78 -18.34
CA VAL A 269 -9.68 12.54 -17.84
C VAL A 269 -9.90 14.05 -18.01
N GLU A 270 -10.35 14.49 -19.18
CA GLU A 270 -10.64 15.90 -19.50
C GLU A 270 -11.73 16.50 -18.61
N ARG A 271 -12.75 15.69 -18.27
CA ARG A 271 -13.87 16.11 -17.41
C ARG A 271 -13.62 15.83 -15.93
N HIS A 272 -12.41 15.40 -15.55
CA HIS A 272 -12.07 15.02 -14.18
C HIS A 272 -13.05 14.00 -13.57
N VAL A 273 -13.47 13.02 -14.35
CA VAL A 273 -14.30 11.90 -13.91
C VAL A 273 -13.39 10.79 -13.39
N PRO A 274 -13.57 10.32 -12.14
CA PRO A 274 -12.75 9.24 -11.59
C PRO A 274 -13.00 7.96 -12.38
N ILE A 275 -11.91 7.33 -12.79
CA ILE A 275 -11.91 6.14 -13.64
C ILE A 275 -10.91 5.11 -13.11
N ILE A 276 -11.34 3.85 -13.07
CA ILE A 276 -10.52 2.72 -12.63
C ILE A 276 -10.66 1.55 -13.58
N ILE A 277 -9.70 0.62 -13.51
CA ILE A 277 -9.73 -0.62 -14.27
C ILE A 277 -9.59 -1.81 -13.34
N ALA A 278 -10.13 -2.96 -13.76
CA ALA A 278 -9.77 -4.27 -13.24
C ALA A 278 -9.01 -5.04 -14.33
N THR A 279 -7.93 -5.71 -13.97
CA THR A 279 -7.12 -6.52 -14.88
C THR A 279 -7.65 -7.94 -14.95
N LYS A 280 -7.41 -8.59 -16.09
CA LYS A 280 -7.77 -9.99 -16.35
C LYS A 280 -7.03 -10.95 -15.42
N SER A 281 -7.61 -12.13 -15.24
CA SER A 281 -6.93 -13.27 -14.62
C SER A 281 -5.82 -13.82 -15.53
N PRO A 282 -4.84 -14.56 -14.98
CA PRO A 282 -3.83 -15.23 -15.78
C PRO A 282 -4.43 -16.15 -16.87
N GLN A 283 -5.55 -16.81 -16.56
CA GLN A 283 -6.26 -17.69 -17.48
C GLN A 283 -6.85 -16.90 -18.66
N GLU A 284 -7.48 -15.76 -18.40
CA GLU A 284 -8.05 -14.88 -19.43
C GLU A 284 -6.98 -14.22 -20.30
N THR A 285 -5.78 -14.02 -19.78
CA THR A 285 -4.67 -13.47 -20.56
C THR A 285 -4.05 -14.48 -21.54
N GLY A 286 -4.45 -15.75 -21.52
CA GLY A 286 -4.12 -16.72 -22.58
C GLY A 286 -2.63 -16.90 -22.86
N GLY A 287 -1.76 -16.69 -21.85
CA GLY A 287 -0.30 -16.77 -22.01
C GLY A 287 0.39 -15.47 -22.40
N LEU A 288 -0.33 -14.33 -22.47
CA LEU A 288 0.32 -13.02 -22.58
C LEU A 288 1.33 -12.82 -21.44
N PRO A 289 2.45 -12.12 -21.70
CA PRO A 289 3.37 -11.74 -20.65
C PRO A 289 2.65 -11.01 -19.53
N GLN A 290 2.91 -11.45 -18.30
CA GLN A 290 2.32 -10.89 -17.09
C GLN A 290 3.04 -9.59 -16.71
N VAL A 291 2.85 -8.55 -17.52
CA VAL A 291 3.48 -7.23 -17.39
C VAL A 291 2.70 -6.28 -16.48
N ILE A 292 1.51 -6.70 -16.00
CA ILE A 292 0.75 -6.03 -14.95
C ILE A 292 0.24 -7.06 -13.95
N VAL A 293 -0.16 -6.61 -12.75
CA VAL A 293 -0.72 -7.49 -11.71
C VAL A 293 -2.11 -7.95 -12.17
N PRO A 294 -2.41 -9.26 -12.22
CA PRO A 294 -3.68 -9.79 -12.70
C PRO A 294 -4.73 -9.72 -11.59
N ASN A 295 -6.01 -9.86 -11.95
CA ASN A 295 -7.11 -9.85 -10.99
C ASN A 295 -7.02 -8.66 -10.01
N HIS A 296 -6.56 -7.51 -10.50
CA HIS A 296 -6.18 -6.39 -9.67
C HIS A 296 -6.74 -5.09 -10.21
N ALA A 297 -7.04 -4.15 -9.32
CA ALA A 297 -7.58 -2.86 -9.70
C ALA A 297 -6.49 -1.78 -9.74
N TYR A 298 -6.61 -0.86 -10.69
CA TYR A 298 -5.73 0.31 -10.83
C TYR A 298 -6.58 1.58 -11.03
N ALA A 299 -6.09 2.71 -10.53
CA ALA A 299 -6.63 4.02 -10.89
C ALA A 299 -6.06 4.47 -12.23
N ILE A 300 -6.90 5.04 -13.11
CA ILE A 300 -6.43 5.79 -14.27
C ILE A 300 -6.25 7.24 -13.85
N LEU A 301 -5.02 7.76 -13.99
CA LEU A 301 -4.67 9.12 -13.56
C LEU A 301 -4.62 10.13 -14.69
N SER A 302 -4.18 9.70 -15.88
CA SER A 302 -4.04 10.58 -17.04
C SER A 302 -4.07 9.81 -18.35
N PHE A 303 -4.34 10.56 -19.42
CA PHE A 303 -4.29 10.09 -20.80
C PHE A 303 -3.39 11.03 -21.62
N ASP A 304 -2.48 10.45 -22.39
CA ASP A 304 -1.63 11.16 -23.34
C ASP A 304 -2.11 10.81 -24.76
N PRO A 305 -2.77 11.75 -25.48
CA PRO A 305 -3.25 11.51 -26.83
C PRO A 305 -2.11 11.33 -27.84
N GLY A 306 -0.93 11.91 -27.59
CA GLY A 306 0.20 11.84 -28.52
C GLY A 306 0.81 10.44 -28.60
N SER A 307 0.86 9.74 -27.45
CA SER A 307 1.33 8.37 -27.37
C SER A 307 0.22 7.32 -27.25
N GLN A 308 -1.05 7.75 -27.31
CA GLN A 308 -2.24 6.91 -27.05
C GLN A 308 -2.04 6.05 -25.80
N SER A 309 -1.57 6.66 -24.71
CA SER A 309 -1.20 5.94 -23.49
C SER A 309 -1.90 6.49 -22.27
N VAL A 310 -2.09 5.61 -21.30
CA VAL A 310 -2.78 5.86 -20.04
C VAL A 310 -1.79 5.68 -18.91
N THR A 311 -1.79 6.59 -17.94
CA THR A 311 -1.02 6.40 -16.70
C THR A 311 -1.92 5.75 -15.66
N LEU A 312 -1.51 4.59 -15.19
CA LEU A 312 -2.16 3.81 -14.14
C LEU A 312 -1.40 3.97 -12.82
N ARG A 313 -2.12 3.92 -11.70
CA ARG A 313 -1.53 3.75 -10.35
C ARG A 313 -2.03 2.47 -9.71
N ASN A 314 -1.07 1.65 -9.30
CA ASN A 314 -1.29 0.42 -8.55
C ASN A 314 -1.48 0.73 -7.06
N PRO A 315 -2.58 0.31 -6.41
CA PRO A 315 -2.75 0.50 -4.98
C PRO A 315 -1.71 -0.22 -4.12
N LEU A 316 -0.97 -1.19 -4.66
CA LEU A 316 0.15 -1.82 -3.94
C LEU A 316 1.40 -0.93 -3.85
N GLY A 317 1.48 0.14 -4.64
CA GLY A 317 2.65 1.04 -4.71
C GLY A 317 3.94 0.30 -5.09
N ASP A 318 5.07 0.79 -4.58
CA ASP A 318 6.42 0.25 -4.81
C ASP A 318 6.65 -1.20 -4.30
N LYS A 319 5.70 -1.76 -3.56
CA LYS A 319 5.80 -3.11 -3.02
C LYS A 319 5.83 -4.14 -4.13
N VAL A 320 5.22 -3.86 -5.28
CA VAL A 320 5.22 -4.81 -6.38
C VAL A 320 6.64 -4.93 -6.93
N GLU A 321 7.30 -3.81 -7.20
CA GLU A 321 8.67 -3.73 -7.66
C GLU A 321 9.63 -4.36 -6.65
N LYS A 322 9.51 -4.01 -5.36
CA LYS A 322 10.32 -4.61 -4.29
C LYS A 322 10.13 -6.13 -4.20
N ASN A 323 8.88 -6.61 -4.27
CA ASN A 323 8.59 -8.04 -4.24
C ASN A 323 9.14 -8.74 -5.49
N MET A 324 9.05 -8.13 -6.66
CA MET A 324 9.60 -8.69 -7.90
C MET A 324 11.12 -8.74 -7.87
N ALA A 325 11.79 -7.66 -7.45
CA ALA A 325 13.24 -7.62 -7.26
C ALA A 325 13.71 -8.73 -6.30
N ARG A 326 13.01 -8.92 -5.16
CA ARG A 326 13.31 -10.01 -4.22
C ARG A 326 13.09 -11.41 -4.79
N ARG A 327 12.07 -11.61 -5.63
CA ARG A 327 11.82 -12.90 -6.29
C ARG A 327 12.90 -13.18 -7.36
N LYS A 328 13.24 -12.17 -8.17
CA LYS A 328 14.33 -12.22 -9.16
C LYS A 328 15.67 -12.57 -8.50
N ALA A 329 16.02 -11.87 -7.41
CA ALA A 329 17.25 -12.13 -6.66
C ALA A 329 17.30 -13.56 -6.09
N ARG A 330 16.22 -14.03 -5.45
CA ARG A 330 16.14 -15.42 -4.95
C ARG A 330 16.28 -16.45 -6.06
N TYR A 331 15.64 -16.20 -7.20
CA TYR A 331 15.73 -17.09 -8.36
C TYR A 331 17.17 -17.17 -8.89
N LEU A 332 17.83 -16.03 -9.09
CA LEU A 332 19.21 -15.98 -9.59
C LEU A 332 20.21 -16.62 -8.61
N ALA A 333 19.96 -16.50 -7.30
CA ALA A 333 20.77 -17.17 -6.29
C ALA A 333 20.60 -18.70 -6.34
N GLN A 334 19.38 -19.19 -6.61
CA GLN A 334 19.11 -20.62 -6.73
C GLN A 334 19.57 -21.21 -8.07
N TYR A 335 19.56 -20.41 -9.14
CA TYR A 335 19.91 -20.83 -10.50
C TYR A 335 20.91 -19.86 -11.15
N PRO A 336 22.19 -19.87 -10.72
CA PRO A 336 23.20 -18.98 -11.28
C PRO A 336 23.34 -19.14 -12.80
N GLY A 337 23.41 -18.03 -13.53
CA GLY A 337 23.52 -18.02 -14.99
C GLY A 337 22.22 -18.31 -15.75
N SER A 338 21.12 -18.64 -15.05
CA SER A 338 19.80 -18.81 -15.68
C SER A 338 19.07 -17.47 -15.82
N GLN A 339 18.49 -17.22 -16.99
CA GLN A 339 17.52 -16.14 -17.17
C GLN A 339 16.16 -16.61 -16.63
N PRO A 340 15.46 -15.84 -15.78
CA PRO A 340 14.11 -16.19 -15.35
C PRO A 340 13.22 -16.34 -16.59
N GLY A 341 12.63 -17.52 -16.78
CA GLY A 341 11.68 -17.73 -17.87
C GLY A 341 10.51 -16.73 -17.76
N PRO A 342 9.95 -16.25 -18.89
CA PRO A 342 8.88 -15.25 -18.90
C PRO A 342 7.60 -15.71 -18.19
N PHE A 343 7.46 -17.01 -17.95
CA PHE A 343 6.31 -17.63 -17.29
C PHE A 343 6.49 -17.87 -15.78
N MET A 344 7.70 -17.73 -15.22
CA MET A 344 7.93 -18.08 -13.81
C MET A 344 7.49 -17.00 -12.83
N PHE A 345 7.36 -15.75 -13.28
CA PHE A 345 6.98 -14.62 -12.43
C PHE A 345 6.13 -13.62 -13.22
N PHE A 346 5.08 -13.08 -12.58
CA PHE A 346 4.59 -11.75 -12.93
C PHE A 346 5.81 -10.85 -12.98
N SER A 347 6.14 -10.32 -14.16
CA SER A 347 7.33 -9.51 -14.34
C SER A 347 6.86 -8.22 -14.98
N LEU A 348 6.37 -7.33 -14.12
CA LEU A 348 6.43 -5.90 -14.40
C LEU A 348 7.83 -5.62 -14.98
N PRO A 349 7.92 -4.85 -16.07
CA PRO A 349 9.21 -4.38 -16.58
C PRO A 349 10.04 -3.76 -15.45
N ASP A 350 11.36 -3.82 -15.55
CA ASP A 350 12.18 -3.05 -14.60
C ASP A 350 11.86 -1.55 -14.76
N VAL A 351 12.09 -0.74 -13.72
CA VAL A 351 11.71 0.68 -13.75
C VAL A 351 12.39 1.39 -14.93
N GLY A 352 11.60 2.06 -15.75
CA GLY A 352 12.03 2.74 -16.98
C GLY A 352 11.87 1.89 -18.24
N GLU A 353 11.78 0.56 -18.13
CA GLU A 353 11.62 -0.37 -19.24
C GLU A 353 10.17 -0.46 -19.73
N GLU A 354 10.03 -0.83 -21.01
CA GLU A 354 8.75 -1.08 -21.65
C GLU A 354 8.69 -2.50 -22.22
N ARG A 355 7.54 -3.16 -22.08
CA ARG A 355 7.27 -4.49 -22.61
C ARG A 355 5.79 -4.61 -22.95
N GLU A 356 5.47 -5.12 -24.13
CA GLU A 356 4.08 -5.33 -24.56
C GLU A 356 3.18 -4.07 -24.47
N GLY A 357 3.76 -2.89 -24.70
CA GLY A 357 3.07 -1.60 -24.58
C GLY A 357 2.77 -1.20 -23.13
N VAL A 358 3.47 -1.79 -22.17
CA VAL A 358 3.43 -1.47 -20.73
C VAL A 358 4.81 -1.00 -20.29
N ARG A 359 4.91 0.21 -19.79
CA ARG A 359 6.13 0.81 -19.25
C ARG A 359 6.04 1.01 -17.75
N ASN A 360 6.99 0.48 -17.01
CA ASN A 360 7.05 0.69 -15.57
C ASN A 360 7.67 2.06 -15.27
N LEU A 361 6.94 2.92 -14.56
CA LEU A 361 7.40 4.26 -14.18
C LEU A 361 7.93 4.30 -12.73
N GLY A 362 7.81 3.20 -11.98
CA GLY A 362 8.18 3.09 -10.57
C GLY A 362 7.09 3.62 -9.62
N ASP A 363 7.23 3.33 -8.32
CA ASP A 363 6.26 3.69 -7.28
C ASP A 363 4.82 3.22 -7.58
N GLY A 364 4.68 2.04 -8.19
CA GLY A 364 3.40 1.49 -8.62
C GLY A 364 2.75 2.26 -9.79
N LEU A 365 3.45 3.21 -10.42
CA LEU A 365 2.99 3.88 -11.63
C LEU A 365 3.38 3.07 -12.87
N VAL A 366 2.43 2.94 -13.78
CA VAL A 366 2.61 2.21 -15.04
C VAL A 366 1.99 3.02 -16.16
N ARG A 367 2.71 3.18 -17.27
CA ARG A 367 2.12 3.70 -18.51
C ARG A 367 1.74 2.53 -19.40
N ILE A 368 0.54 2.55 -19.96
CA ILE A 368 0.05 1.49 -20.83
C ILE A 368 -0.56 2.08 -22.09
N THR A 369 -0.22 1.57 -23.26
CA THR A 369 -0.87 1.96 -24.53
C THR A 369 -2.33 1.50 -24.52
N VAL A 370 -3.24 2.21 -25.22
CA VAL A 370 -4.66 1.81 -25.24
C VAL A 370 -4.87 0.40 -25.83
N PRO A 371 -4.18 -0.02 -26.90
CA PRO A 371 -4.24 -1.41 -27.36
C PRO A 371 -3.82 -2.41 -26.29
N ALA A 372 -2.73 -2.15 -25.54
CA ALA A 372 -2.31 -3.02 -24.45
C ALA A 372 -3.33 -3.03 -23.31
N LEU A 373 -3.89 -1.87 -22.94
CA LEU A 373 -4.96 -1.77 -21.95
C LEU A 373 -6.15 -2.64 -22.36
N GLN A 374 -6.56 -2.58 -23.63
CA GLN A 374 -7.66 -3.39 -24.15
C GLN A 374 -7.38 -4.90 -24.05
N ARG A 375 -6.11 -5.32 -24.24
CA ARG A 375 -5.68 -6.72 -24.06
C ARG A 375 -5.69 -7.16 -22.59
N TYR A 376 -5.29 -6.30 -21.65
CA TYR A 376 -5.06 -6.70 -20.26
C TYR A 376 -6.18 -6.34 -19.28
N ALA A 377 -7.00 -5.34 -19.59
CA ALA A 377 -8.11 -4.93 -18.75
C ALA A 377 -9.33 -5.83 -19.00
N ARG A 378 -9.94 -6.27 -17.90
CA ARG A 378 -11.19 -7.03 -17.88
C ARG A 378 -12.39 -6.08 -17.89
N TYR A 379 -12.31 -5.06 -17.07
CA TYR A 379 -13.34 -4.05 -16.88
C TYR A 379 -12.72 -2.67 -16.73
N ILE A 380 -13.46 -1.66 -17.20
CA ILE A 380 -13.20 -0.26 -16.89
C ILE A 380 -14.48 0.30 -16.30
N ALA A 381 -14.37 1.04 -15.20
CA ALA A 381 -15.48 1.68 -14.55
C ALA A 381 -15.16 3.16 -14.31
N TRP A 382 -16.18 4.01 -14.42
CA TRP A 382 -16.10 5.44 -14.13
C TRP A 382 -17.42 5.91 -13.51
N SER A 383 -17.38 6.98 -12.72
CA SER A 383 -18.57 7.53 -12.09
C SER A 383 -18.59 9.04 -12.24
N SER A 384 -19.67 9.58 -12.78
CA SER A 384 -19.88 11.03 -12.84
C SER A 384 -19.89 11.62 -11.43
N LEU A 385 -19.47 12.88 -11.31
CA LEU A 385 -19.44 13.61 -10.05
C LEU A 385 -20.43 14.78 -10.01
#